data_AF-A0A5K1EV84-F1
#
_entry.id   AF-A0A5K1EV84-F1
#
_cell.length_a   1.000
_cell.length_b   1.000
_cell.length_c   1.000
_cell.angle_alpha   90.00
_cell.angle_beta   90.00
_cell.angle_gamma   90.00
#
_symmetry.space_group_name_H-M   'P 1'
#
loop_
_entity.id
_entity.type
_entity.pdbx_description
1 polymer ?
#
loop_
_entity_poly.entity_id
_entity_poly.type
_entity_poly.pdbx_seq_one_letter_code
_entity_poly.pdbx_strand_id
1 'polypeptide(L)'
;YSTDYGMFRFCIADSEHDWRPGTEQYRFIEHCFATADRLKQPWLVFIAHRVLGYSSYFIYALDGSFGEPMGRESLQGLWQKYKVDLAIFGHIHGYERTCPIYE
;
A
#
# COMPACT_ATOMS: atom_id res chain seq x y z
N TYR A 1 -8.99 2.43 7.31
CA TYR A 1 -9.45 1.60 8.45
C TYR A 1 -8.78 0.24 8.40
N SER A 2 -8.83 -0.55 9.48
CA SER A 2 -8.29 -1.91 9.52
C SER A 2 -9.39 -2.93 9.75
N THR A 3 -9.19 -4.16 9.26
CA THR A 3 -10.08 -5.29 9.54
C THR A 3 -9.31 -6.60 9.49
N ASP A 4 -9.84 -7.60 10.17
CA ASP A 4 -9.26 -8.93 10.29
C ASP A 4 -10.20 -10.00 9.74
N TYR A 5 -9.64 -11.02 9.11
CA TYR A 5 -10.38 -12.23 8.75
C TYR A 5 -9.47 -13.45 8.79
N GLY A 6 -9.69 -14.34 9.76
CA GLY A 6 -8.84 -15.51 9.96
C GLY A 6 -7.36 -15.12 10.10
N MET A 7 -6.53 -15.62 9.18
CA MET A 7 -5.08 -15.37 9.16
C MET A 7 -4.66 -14.04 8.51
N PHE A 8 -5.63 -13.21 8.09
CA PHE A 8 -5.36 -11.96 7.36
C PHE A 8 -5.60 -10.74 8.22
N ARG A 9 -4.65 -9.80 8.16
CA ARG A 9 -4.80 -8.39 8.55
C ARG A 9 -4.86 -7.54 7.30
N PHE A 10 -5.91 -6.73 7.18
CA PHE A 10 -6.06 -5.75 6.10
C PHE A 10 -5.92 -4.34 6.65
N CYS A 11 -5.08 -3.53 5.98
CA CYS A 11 -4.93 -2.10 6.25
C CYS A 11 -5.36 -1.32 5.00
N ILE A 12 -6.51 -0.65 5.11
CA ILE A 12 -7.17 0.03 3.99
C ILE A 12 -6.92 1.53 4.10
N ALA A 13 -6.22 2.08 3.11
CA ALA A 13 -5.97 3.51 2.96
C ALA A 13 -6.99 4.17 2.04
N ASP A 14 -7.24 5.44 2.31
CA ASP A 14 -7.97 6.37 1.46
C ASP A 14 -6.98 7.20 0.64
N SER A 15 -6.91 6.90 -0.66
CA SER A 15 -6.01 7.59 -1.59
C SER A 15 -6.52 8.95 -2.06
N GLU A 16 -7.69 9.41 -1.60
CA GLU A 16 -8.14 10.78 -1.88
C GLU A 16 -7.78 11.75 -0.74
N HIS A 17 -7.16 11.25 0.34
CA HIS A 17 -6.59 12.02 1.43
C HIS A 17 -5.07 11.82 1.52
N ASP A 18 -4.37 12.80 2.09
CA ASP A 18 -2.91 12.77 2.17
C ASP A 18 -2.39 11.55 2.95
N TRP A 19 -1.53 10.75 2.33
CA TRP A 19 -0.92 9.53 2.90
C TRP A 19 0.54 9.72 3.31
N ARG A 20 1.11 10.92 3.13
CA ARG A 20 2.55 11.16 3.29
C ARG A 20 2.99 11.15 4.76
N PRO A 21 4.30 10.95 5.04
CA PRO A 21 4.82 10.99 6.40
C PRO A 21 4.38 12.24 7.18
N GLY A 22 3.98 12.05 8.43
CA GLY A 22 3.48 13.12 9.31
C GLY A 22 1.97 13.33 9.29
N THR A 23 1.25 12.76 8.32
CA THR A 23 -0.22 12.83 8.25
C THR A 23 -0.89 11.92 9.28
N GLU A 24 -2.17 12.17 9.55
CA GLU A 24 -3.01 11.27 10.35
C GLU A 24 -3.10 9.87 9.70
N GLN A 25 -3.33 9.82 8.39
CA GLN A 25 -3.42 8.57 7.65
C GLN A 25 -2.11 7.77 7.68
N TYR A 26 -0.95 8.40 7.53
CA TYR A 26 0.33 7.70 7.63
C TYR A 26 0.53 7.05 9.00
N ARG A 27 0.22 7.78 10.07
CA ARG A 27 0.27 7.25 11.45
C ARG A 27 -0.71 6.10 11.66
N PHE A 28 -1.91 6.20 11.08
CA PHE A 28 -2.88 5.11 11.07
C PHE A 28 -2.34 3.87 10.34
N ILE A 29 -1.74 4.04 9.16
CA ILE A 29 -1.17 2.94 8.36
C ILE A 29 -0.03 2.25 9.14
N GLU A 30 0.91 3.02 9.70
CA GLU A 30 1.99 2.48 10.54
C GLU A 30 1.42 1.72 11.75
N HIS A 31 0.43 2.29 12.44
CA HIS A 31 -0.21 1.63 13.58
C HIS A 31 -0.92 0.32 13.19
N CYS A 32 -1.60 0.30 12.04
CA CYS A 32 -2.27 -0.90 11.53
C CYS A 32 -1.28 -2.04 11.26
N PHE A 33 -0.13 -1.71 10.67
CA PHE A 33 0.94 -2.68 10.43
C PHE A 33 1.62 -3.14 11.73
N ALA A 34 1.94 -2.21 12.62
CA ALA A 34 2.67 -2.49 13.85
C ALA A 34 1.92 -3.37 14.84
N THR A 35 0.58 -3.32 14.81
CA THR A 35 -0.30 -4.09 15.71
C THR A 35 -0.72 -5.43 15.13
N ALA A 36 -0.17 -5.86 14.00
CA ALA A 36 -0.44 -7.18 13.42
C ALA A 36 0.38 -8.26 14.15
N ASP A 37 -0.31 -9.20 14.82
CA ASP A 37 0.33 -10.37 15.42
C ASP A 37 0.68 -11.38 14.31
N ARG A 38 1.88 -11.29 13.74
CA ARG A 38 2.32 -12.09 12.59
C ARG A 38 2.41 -13.60 12.88
N LEU A 39 2.39 -14.03 14.15
CA LEU A 39 2.33 -15.46 14.48
C LEU A 39 0.91 -16.02 14.28
N LYS A 40 -0.13 -15.21 14.53
CA LYS A 40 -1.53 -15.61 14.35
C LYS A 40 -2.09 -15.20 12.99
N GLN A 41 -1.67 -14.04 12.50
CA GLN A 41 -2.10 -13.44 11.25
C GLN A 41 -0.87 -13.22 10.35
N PRO A 42 -0.35 -14.29 9.73
CA PRO A 42 0.86 -14.20 8.91
C PRO A 42 0.68 -13.30 7.68
N TRP A 43 -0.55 -13.15 7.16
CA TRP A 43 -0.84 -12.41 5.93
C TRP A 43 -1.20 -10.95 6.22
N LEU A 44 -0.27 -10.04 5.94
CA LEU A 44 -0.44 -8.59 6.06
C LEU A 44 -0.68 -7.98 4.68
N VAL A 45 -1.89 -7.46 4.45
CA VAL A 45 -2.32 -6.92 3.15
C VAL A 45 -2.62 -5.42 3.27
N PHE A 46 -2.00 -4.63 2.42
CA PHE A 46 -2.30 -3.22 2.23
C PHE A 46 -3.21 -3.02 1.01
N ILE A 47 -4.22 -2.16 1.14
CA ILE A 47 -5.16 -1.86 0.05
C ILE A 47 -5.35 -0.35 -0.05
N ALA A 48 -5.31 0.19 -1.27
CA ALA A 48 -5.68 1.57 -1.58
C ALA A 48 -6.40 1.63 -2.94
N HIS A 49 -7.16 2.70 -3.23
CA HIS A 49 -7.82 2.84 -4.53
C HIS A 49 -6.82 3.24 -5.63
N ARG A 50 -6.19 4.42 -5.54
CA ARG A 50 -5.14 4.85 -6.49
C ARG A 50 -3.88 4.01 -6.35
N VAL A 51 -3.06 3.99 -7.41
CA VAL A 51 -1.85 3.18 -7.45
C VAL A 51 -0.73 3.87 -6.69
N LEU A 52 -0.58 3.54 -5.41
CA LEU A 52 0.50 4.06 -4.56
C LEU A 52 1.80 3.24 -4.70
N GLY A 53 1.76 2.10 -5.40
CA GLY A 53 2.92 1.22 -5.64
C GLY A 53 3.45 1.34 -7.06
N TYR A 54 3.05 0.39 -7.92
CA TYR A 54 3.56 0.25 -9.28
C TYR A 54 2.42 0.02 -10.27
N SER A 55 2.47 0.71 -11.41
CA SER A 55 1.73 0.37 -12.61
C SER A 55 2.45 0.86 -13.87
N SER A 56 2.43 0.05 -14.92
CA SER A 56 2.91 0.39 -16.26
C SER A 56 1.81 1.00 -17.15
N TYR A 57 0.64 1.32 -16.59
CA TYR A 57 -0.45 1.88 -17.38
C TYR A 57 -0.07 3.25 -17.95
N PHE A 58 -0.41 3.47 -19.22
CA PHE A 58 0.13 4.58 -20.01
C PHE A 58 -0.14 5.95 -19.40
N ILE A 59 -1.22 6.11 -18.64
CA ILE A 59 -1.59 7.41 -18.05
C ILE A 59 -0.52 7.93 -17.08
N TYR A 60 0.11 7.04 -16.29
CA TYR A 60 1.21 7.42 -15.40
C TYR A 60 2.48 7.72 -16.19
N ALA A 61 2.73 6.98 -17.29
CA ALA A 61 3.89 7.19 -18.14
C ALA A 61 3.86 8.56 -18.86
N LEU A 62 2.68 9.11 -19.14
CA LEU A 62 2.54 10.48 -19.68
C LEU A 62 3.10 11.54 -18.72
N ASP A 63 2.98 11.29 -17.41
CA ASP A 63 3.53 12.13 -16.35
C ASP A 63 4.95 11.70 -15.92
N GLY A 64 5.58 10.78 -16.68
CA GLY A 64 6.91 10.26 -16.37
C GLY A 64 6.98 9.42 -15.09
N SER A 65 5.86 8.79 -14.70
CA SER A 65 5.71 8.03 -13.47
C SER A 65 5.24 6.59 -13.73
N PHE A 66 5.27 5.76 -12.68
CA PHE A 66 4.74 4.39 -12.69
C PHE A 66 3.75 4.19 -11.52
N GLY A 67 3.03 5.24 -11.15
CA GLY A 67 2.13 5.30 -10.01
C GLY A 67 1.88 6.76 -9.61
N GLU A 68 1.02 6.98 -8.63
CA GLU A 68 0.73 8.33 -8.14
C GLU A 68 2.01 9.02 -7.64
N PRO A 69 2.21 10.32 -7.95
CA PRO A 69 3.33 11.08 -7.42
C PRO A 69 3.42 11.01 -5.90
N MET A 70 4.61 10.74 -5.36
CA MET A 70 4.85 10.55 -3.92
C MET A 70 4.14 9.33 -3.31
N GLY A 71 3.52 8.45 -4.11
CA GLY A 71 2.83 7.26 -3.63
C GLY A 71 3.78 6.33 -2.91
N ARG A 72 4.75 5.82 -3.65
CA ARG A 72 5.66 4.77 -3.18
C ARG A 72 6.73 5.31 -2.25
N GLU A 73 7.32 6.46 -2.56
CA GLU A 73 8.39 7.07 -1.77
C GLU A 73 7.93 7.34 -0.32
N SER A 74 6.64 7.63 -0.16
CA SER A 74 6.02 7.84 1.14
C SER A 74 5.86 6.55 1.94
N LEU A 75 5.36 5.48 1.32
CA LEU A 75 4.83 4.31 2.03
C LEU A 75 5.74 3.08 1.98
N GLN A 76 6.64 2.96 1.01
CA GLN A 76 7.46 1.75 0.85
C GLN A 76 8.37 1.46 2.05
N GLY A 77 8.80 2.51 2.77
CA GLY A 77 9.53 2.35 4.02
C GLY A 77 8.72 1.61 5.10
N LEU A 78 7.41 1.89 5.20
CA LEU A 78 6.53 1.15 6.11
C LEU A 78 6.28 -0.27 5.61
N TRP A 79 6.00 -0.44 4.31
CA TRP A 79 5.77 -1.77 3.73
C TRP A 79 6.96 -2.70 3.96
N GLN A 80 8.18 -2.19 3.77
CA GLN A 80 9.42 -2.92 4.01
C GLN A 80 9.65 -3.20 5.49
N LYS A 81 9.50 -2.18 6.35
CA LYS A 81 9.70 -2.30 7.81
C LYS A 81 8.79 -3.37 8.42
N TYR A 82 7.53 -3.43 8.00
CA TYR A 82 6.54 -4.36 8.55
C TYR A 82 6.31 -5.61 7.71
N LYS A 83 7.07 -5.77 6.61
CA LYS A 83 6.97 -6.90 5.67
C LYS A 83 5.53 -7.13 5.22
N VAL A 84 4.93 -6.10 4.62
CA VAL A 84 3.63 -6.22 3.95
C VAL A 84 3.78 -7.24 2.81
N ASP A 85 2.90 -8.25 2.79
CA ASP A 85 3.02 -9.36 1.85
C ASP A 85 2.42 -9.01 0.49
N LEU A 86 1.33 -8.24 0.49
CA LEU A 86 0.64 -7.78 -0.72
C LEU A 86 0.18 -6.33 -0.55
N ALA A 87 0.46 -5.50 -1.56
CA ALA A 87 -0.16 -4.19 -1.73
C ALA A 87 -1.05 -4.24 -2.98
N ILE A 88 -2.36 -4.00 -2.82
CA ILE A 88 -3.36 -4.14 -3.87
C ILE A 88 -3.97 -2.78 -4.17
N PHE A 89 -4.07 -2.47 -5.46
CA PHE A 89 -4.59 -1.20 -5.96
C PHE A 89 -5.72 -1.40 -6.96
N GLY A 90 -6.60 -0.41 -7.05
CA GLY A 90 -7.59 -0.28 -8.12
C GLY A 90 -7.21 0.85 -9.06
N HIS A 91 -8.18 1.73 -9.33
CA HIS A 91 -8.08 2.95 -10.15
C HIS A 91 -7.78 2.71 -11.63
N ILE A 92 -6.73 1.96 -11.94
CA ILE A 92 -6.40 1.49 -13.27
C ILE A 92 -7.26 0.27 -13.61
N HIS A 93 -7.98 0.33 -14.73
CA HIS A 93 -8.87 -0.74 -15.20
C HIS A 93 -8.10 -1.81 -15.98
N GLY A 94 -7.18 -2.48 -15.29
CA GLY A 94 -6.37 -3.58 -15.82
C GLY A 94 -5.78 -4.41 -14.68
N TYR A 95 -5.30 -5.61 -15.00
CA TYR A 95 -4.56 -6.43 -14.03
C TYR A 95 -3.07 -6.36 -14.32
N GLU A 96 -2.29 -6.09 -13.28
CA GLU A 96 -0.84 -6.05 -13.31
C GLU A 96 -0.28 -6.66 -12.02
N ARG A 97 0.88 -7.32 -12.10
CA ARG A 97 1.54 -7.93 -10.94
C ARG A 97 3.04 -7.74 -11.04
N THR A 98 3.65 -7.27 -9.97
CA THR A 98 5.11 -7.11 -9.86
C THR A 98 5.79 -8.37 -9.32
N CYS A 99 7.12 -8.41 -9.41
CA CYS A 99 7.93 -9.23 -8.52
C CYS A 99 7.83 -8.70 -7.06
N PRO A 100 8.29 -9.47 -6.05
CA PRO A 100 8.64 -8.90 -4.76
C PRO A 100 9.69 -7.80 -4.96
N ILE A 101 9.40 -6.58 -4.53
CA ILE A 101 10.18 -5.40 -4.92
C ILE A 101 10.28 -4.40 -3.76
N TYR A 102 11.43 -3.74 -3.71
CA TYR A 102 11.74 -2.57 -2.89
C TYR A 102 12.85 -1.82 -3.64
N GLU A 103 12.83 -0.49 -3.63
CA GLU A 103 13.88 0.35 -4.25
C GLU A 103 14.60 1.22 -3.21
#